data_AF-A0A3M1ER74-F1
#
_entry.id   AF-A0A3M1ER74-F1
#
_cell.length_a   1.000
_cell.length_b   1.000
_cell.length_c   1.000
_cell.angle_alpha   90.00
_cell.angle_beta   90.00
_cell.angle_gamma   90.00
#
_symmetry.space_group_name_H-M   'P 1'
#
loop_
_entity.id
_entity.type
_entity.pdbx_description
1 polymer ?
#
loop_
_entity_poly.entity_id
_entity_poly.type
_entity_poly.pdbx_seq_one_letter_code
_entity_poly.pdbx_strand_id
1 'polypeptide(L)'
;MSRIRLTALFAISLSSFLSSPLRASPPPCSPEALLGFADALYAQHDDYRAITEYERFLYLYPDHPRAGYADLQIGRSYQAGGAWDAAILHFEALARGARDPVVRKEAAYQVAHTHLLAGHYGEAIAAFSAFRDRYPEDPLAAQALYETSWACIYRKEFRRAARIVQGIPDASRPEPAGRLLEALRGAQSIPRKSPPLAGFLSALLPGAGQFYTGRYANGASALFVNGLFFAGTYEAFDHGLPTLGGVLTLFTLGWYTGNIFSAVNGAHHFNARAEA
;
A
#
# COMPACT_ATOMS: atom_id res chain seq x y z
N MET A 1 9.22 110.23 -17.35
CA MET A 1 8.04 110.36 -16.47
C MET A 1 7.39 108.98 -16.39
N SER A 2 7.66 108.19 -15.34
CA SER A 2 6.71 107.87 -14.24
C SER A 2 5.34 107.41 -14.78
N ARG A 3 4.86 106.18 -14.55
CA ARG A 3 4.44 105.65 -13.23
C ARG A 3 4.41 104.11 -13.16
N ILE A 4 4.72 103.65 -11.96
CA ILE A 4 4.53 102.30 -11.38
C ILE A 4 3.04 101.92 -11.32
N ARG A 5 2.68 100.66 -11.57
CA ARG A 5 1.76 99.86 -10.72
C ARG A 5 2.08 98.37 -10.77
N LEU A 6 2.10 97.81 -9.57
CA LEU A 6 2.40 96.46 -9.13
C LEU A 6 1.08 95.65 -9.08
N THR A 7 1.03 94.47 -9.68
CA THR A 7 0.06 93.42 -9.28
C THR A 7 0.62 92.05 -9.62
N ALA A 8 0.95 91.29 -8.57
CA ALA A 8 1.28 89.88 -8.63
C ALA A 8 0.03 89.05 -8.99
N LEU A 9 0.19 88.03 -9.83
CA LEU A 9 -0.74 86.91 -9.90
C LEU A 9 0.03 85.64 -10.29
N PHE A 10 0.18 84.81 -9.27
CA PHE A 10 0.79 83.49 -9.29
C PHE A 10 -0.24 82.54 -9.92
N ALA A 11 -0.11 82.23 -11.20
CA ALA A 11 -0.94 81.21 -11.86
C ALA A 11 -0.23 79.86 -11.78
N ILE A 12 -0.53 79.11 -10.72
CA ILE A 12 -0.18 77.70 -10.59
C ILE A 12 -0.91 76.96 -11.72
N SER A 13 -0.17 76.47 -12.70
CA SER A 13 -0.68 75.51 -13.67
C SER A 13 -0.94 74.18 -12.95
N LEU A 14 -2.11 74.05 -12.35
CA LEU A 14 -2.63 72.78 -11.86
C LEU A 14 -3.05 71.96 -13.08
N SER A 15 -2.06 71.42 -13.80
CA SER A 15 -2.29 70.44 -14.85
C SER A 15 -2.94 69.23 -14.21
N SER A 16 -4.21 69.06 -14.56
CA SER A 16 -5.11 67.98 -14.24
C SER A 16 -4.39 66.65 -14.24
N PHE A 17 -4.07 66.11 -13.05
CA PHE A 17 -3.96 64.67 -12.90
C PHE A 17 -5.34 64.13 -13.27
N LEU A 18 -5.44 63.64 -14.49
CA LEU A 18 -6.56 62.86 -14.96
C LEU A 18 -6.67 61.72 -13.95
N SER A 19 -7.70 61.78 -13.11
CA SER A 19 -8.11 60.70 -12.24
C SER A 19 -8.34 59.50 -13.13
N SER A 20 -7.31 58.66 -13.32
CA SER A 20 -7.53 57.31 -13.78
C SER A 20 -8.59 56.76 -12.84
N PRO A 21 -9.73 56.25 -13.34
CA PRO A 21 -10.63 55.55 -12.45
C PRO A 21 -9.76 54.51 -11.77
N LEU A 22 -9.69 54.57 -10.43
CA LEU A 22 -9.22 53.45 -9.64
C LEU A 22 -9.85 52.23 -10.29
N ARG A 23 -9.04 51.36 -10.92
CA ARG A 23 -9.50 50.03 -11.27
C ARG A 23 -10.03 49.51 -9.95
N ALA A 24 -11.35 49.41 -9.83
CA ALA A 24 -11.97 48.80 -8.69
C ALA A 24 -11.22 47.48 -8.52
N SER A 25 -10.57 47.29 -7.37
CA SER A 25 -10.07 45.98 -7.00
C SER A 25 -11.21 45.01 -7.31
N PRO A 26 -10.98 43.89 -8.02
CA PRO A 26 -12.04 42.91 -8.24
C PRO A 26 -12.72 42.69 -6.88
N PRO A 27 -14.06 42.64 -6.82
CA PRO A 27 -14.75 42.45 -5.55
C PRO A 27 -14.06 41.29 -4.83
N PRO A 28 -13.79 41.39 -3.51
CA PRO A 28 -13.19 40.28 -2.78
C PRO A 28 -13.96 39.03 -3.20
N CYS A 29 -13.26 38.12 -3.89
CA CYS A 29 -13.90 36.94 -4.48
C CYS A 29 -14.70 36.30 -3.34
N SER A 30 -16.01 36.11 -3.51
CA SER A 30 -16.81 35.65 -2.38
C SER A 30 -16.22 34.35 -1.82
N PRO A 31 -16.34 34.07 -0.52
CA PRO A 31 -15.81 32.84 0.07
C PRO A 31 -16.18 31.59 -0.77
N GLU A 32 -17.41 31.57 -1.29
CA GLU A 32 -17.92 30.49 -2.14
C GLU A 32 -17.23 30.43 -3.50
N ALA A 33 -16.99 31.58 -4.14
CA ALA A 33 -16.29 31.64 -5.42
C ALA A 33 -14.82 31.21 -5.28
N LEU A 34 -14.15 31.64 -4.22
CA LEU A 34 -12.77 31.25 -3.94
C LEU A 34 -12.66 29.75 -3.65
N LEU A 35 -13.52 29.23 -2.79
CA LEU A 35 -13.51 27.80 -2.45
C LEU A 35 -13.91 26.94 -3.64
N GLY A 36 -14.89 27.36 -4.42
CA GLY A 36 -15.29 26.68 -5.66
C GLY A 36 -14.19 26.66 -6.72
N PHE A 37 -13.37 27.71 -6.80
CA PHE A 37 -12.20 27.71 -7.68
C PHE A 37 -11.12 26.72 -7.22
N ALA A 38 -10.84 26.65 -5.91
CA ALA A 38 -9.93 25.65 -5.34
C ALA A 38 -10.43 24.21 -5.59
N ASP A 39 -11.72 23.96 -5.38
CA ASP A 39 -12.36 22.66 -5.67
C ASP A 39 -12.23 22.29 -7.17
N ALA A 40 -12.38 23.27 -8.07
CA ALA A 40 -12.21 23.05 -9.51
C ALA A 40 -10.76 22.73 -9.90
N LEU A 41 -9.76 23.33 -9.24
CA LEU A 41 -8.35 23.02 -9.46
C LEU A 41 -8.01 21.60 -8.99
N TYR A 42 -8.49 21.22 -7.80
CA TYR A 42 -8.33 19.86 -7.27
C TYR A 42 -8.95 18.81 -8.20
N ALA A 43 -10.17 19.08 -8.70
CA ALA A 43 -10.84 18.19 -9.66
C ALA A 43 -10.09 18.06 -11.01
N GLN A 44 -9.24 19.03 -11.36
CA GLN A 44 -8.37 19.01 -12.54
C GLN A 44 -7.01 18.35 -12.27
N HIS A 45 -6.78 17.82 -11.07
CA HIS A 45 -5.48 17.32 -10.61
C HIS A 45 -4.37 18.39 -10.64
N ASP A 46 -4.75 19.67 -10.53
CA ASP A 46 -3.81 20.77 -10.35
C ASP A 46 -3.57 21.00 -8.85
N ASP A 47 -3.02 19.98 -8.20
CA ASP A 47 -3.03 19.83 -6.74
C ASP A 47 -2.29 20.96 -6.02
N TYR A 48 -1.13 21.41 -6.55
CA TYR A 48 -0.35 22.50 -5.95
C TYR A 48 -1.08 23.86 -6.03
N ARG A 49 -1.77 24.13 -7.14
CA ARG A 49 -2.57 25.35 -7.25
C ARG A 49 -3.83 25.26 -6.40
N ALA A 50 -4.45 24.07 -6.30
CA ALA A 50 -5.56 23.85 -5.38
C ALA A 50 -5.16 24.15 -3.94
N ILE A 51 -4.02 23.63 -3.46
CA ILE A 51 -3.46 23.93 -2.14
C ILE A 51 -3.35 25.44 -1.93
N THR A 52 -2.72 26.15 -2.88
CA THR A 52 -2.52 27.60 -2.79
C THR A 52 -3.85 28.36 -2.62
N GLU A 53 -4.90 27.94 -3.33
CA GLU A 53 -6.21 28.61 -3.26
C GLU A 53 -7.01 28.21 -2.01
N TYR A 54 -6.88 26.98 -1.50
CA TYR A 54 -7.41 26.59 -0.19
C TYR A 54 -6.72 27.33 0.96
N GLU A 55 -5.38 27.48 0.91
CA GLU A 55 -4.63 28.28 1.89
C GLU A 55 -5.05 29.75 1.85
N ARG A 56 -5.26 30.31 0.66
CA ARG A 56 -5.82 31.67 0.51
C ARG A 56 -7.19 31.79 1.16
N PHE A 57 -8.04 30.78 1.00
CA PHE A 57 -9.36 30.75 1.64
C PHE A 57 -9.25 30.77 3.16
N LEU A 58 -8.38 29.94 3.74
CA LEU A 58 -8.15 29.90 5.19
C LEU A 58 -7.56 31.20 5.74
N TYR A 59 -6.68 31.86 4.97
CA TYR A 59 -6.10 33.14 5.34
C TYR A 59 -7.13 34.27 5.36
N LEU A 60 -7.99 34.35 4.34
CA LEU A 60 -8.98 35.41 4.21
C LEU A 60 -10.23 35.18 5.07
N TYR A 61 -10.59 33.92 5.31
CA TYR A 61 -11.83 33.52 5.97
C TYR A 61 -11.61 32.44 7.05
N PRO A 62 -10.75 32.68 8.07
CA PRO A 62 -10.34 31.66 9.04
C PRO A 62 -11.48 31.11 9.91
N ASP A 63 -12.50 31.93 10.20
CA ASP A 63 -13.66 31.54 11.00
C ASP A 63 -14.85 31.05 10.15
N HIS A 64 -14.67 30.88 8.84
CA HIS A 64 -15.75 30.43 7.96
C HIS A 64 -16.18 28.99 8.29
N PRO A 65 -17.48 28.64 8.22
CA PRO A 65 -17.96 27.29 8.51
C PRO A 65 -17.30 26.18 7.66
N ARG A 66 -16.77 26.53 6.47
CA ARG A 66 -16.03 25.63 5.57
C ARG A 66 -14.50 25.69 5.72
N ALA A 67 -13.96 26.39 6.71
CA ALA A 67 -12.50 26.40 6.96
C ALA A 67 -11.95 24.98 7.19
N GLY A 68 -12.59 24.20 8.07
CA GLY A 68 -12.21 22.80 8.29
C GLY A 68 -12.30 21.91 7.04
N TYR A 69 -13.22 22.22 6.12
CA TYR A 69 -13.28 21.54 4.82
C TYR A 69 -12.07 21.90 3.95
N ALA A 70 -11.75 23.19 3.81
CA ALA A 70 -10.58 23.63 3.03
C ALA A 70 -9.28 23.03 3.59
N ASP A 71 -9.13 22.97 4.92
CA ASP A 71 -8.01 22.32 5.59
C ASP A 71 -7.87 20.84 5.21
N LEU A 72 -8.97 20.08 5.23
CA LEU A 72 -8.96 18.67 4.79
C LEU A 72 -8.60 18.54 3.31
N GLN A 73 -9.08 19.46 2.48
CA GLN A 73 -8.78 19.46 1.05
C GLN A 73 -7.32 19.78 0.73
N ILE A 74 -6.63 20.59 1.54
CA ILE A 74 -5.17 20.79 1.44
C ILE A 74 -4.45 19.46 1.63
N GLY A 75 -4.77 18.72 2.71
CA GLY A 75 -4.18 17.40 2.95
C GLY A 75 -4.46 16.41 1.82
N ARG A 76 -5.69 16.41 1.29
CA ARG A 76 -6.08 15.56 0.15
C ARG A 76 -5.36 15.94 -1.14
N SER A 77 -5.11 17.23 -1.36
CA SER A 77 -4.33 17.70 -2.50
C SER A 77 -2.86 17.26 -2.38
N TYR A 78 -2.28 17.29 -1.18
CA TYR A 78 -0.95 16.69 -0.97
C TYR A 78 -0.94 15.19 -1.25
N GLN A 79 -1.97 14.43 -0.83
CA GLN A 79 -2.11 13.02 -1.18
C GLN A 79 -2.21 12.81 -2.69
N ALA A 80 -3.08 13.56 -3.37
CA ALA A 80 -3.30 13.45 -4.82
C ALA A 80 -2.01 13.74 -5.62
N GLY A 81 -1.24 14.73 -5.18
CA GLY A 81 0.07 15.07 -5.75
C GLY A 81 1.20 14.12 -5.36
N GLY A 82 0.95 13.08 -4.57
CA GLY A 82 1.95 12.11 -4.11
C GLY A 82 2.93 12.65 -3.06
N ALA A 83 2.66 13.82 -2.48
CA ALA A 83 3.46 14.43 -1.43
C ALA A 83 3.08 13.83 -0.06
N TRP A 84 3.38 12.55 0.13
CA TRP A 84 2.90 11.74 1.26
C TRP A 84 3.31 12.30 2.62
N ASP A 85 4.57 12.73 2.78
CA ASP A 85 5.07 13.25 4.06
C ASP A 85 4.36 14.56 4.45
N ALA A 86 4.11 15.43 3.46
CA ALA A 86 3.38 16.68 3.67
C ALA A 86 1.92 16.41 4.03
N ALA A 87 1.26 15.46 3.35
CA ALA A 87 -0.10 15.03 3.67
C ALA A 87 -0.19 14.47 5.10
N ILE A 88 0.71 13.55 5.48
CA ILE A 88 0.74 12.96 6.82
C ILE A 88 0.90 14.06 7.87
N LEU A 89 1.89 14.94 7.71
CA LEU A 89 2.15 16.03 8.65
C LEU A 89 0.93 16.96 8.80
N HIS A 90 0.29 17.31 7.68
CA HIS A 90 -0.89 18.17 7.67
C HIS A 90 -2.08 17.51 8.37
N PHE A 91 -2.41 16.26 8.02
CA PHE A 91 -3.51 15.54 8.66
C PHE A 91 -3.26 15.24 10.13
N GLU A 92 -2.02 14.96 10.53
CA GLU A 92 -1.69 14.78 11.94
C GLU A 92 -1.92 16.07 12.75
N ALA A 93 -1.55 17.23 12.20
CA ALA A 93 -1.80 18.52 12.83
C ALA A 93 -3.31 18.74 13.01
N LEU A 94 -4.13 18.44 11.98
CA LEU A 94 -5.58 18.53 12.06
C LEU A 94 -6.18 17.53 13.06
N ALA A 95 -5.73 16.28 13.06
CA ALA A 95 -6.21 15.24 13.98
C ALA A 95 -5.97 15.59 15.45
N ARG A 96 -4.88 16.31 15.75
CA ARG A 96 -4.53 16.79 17.10
C ARG A 96 -5.22 18.10 17.46
N GLY A 97 -5.29 19.06 16.54
CA GLY A 97 -5.54 20.46 16.85
C GLY A 97 -6.82 21.07 16.28
N ALA A 98 -7.49 20.44 15.31
CA ALA A 98 -8.70 21.02 14.71
C ALA A 98 -9.81 21.18 15.75
N ARG A 99 -10.54 22.30 15.73
CA ARG A 99 -11.63 22.57 16.69
C ARG A 99 -12.84 21.67 16.45
N ASP A 100 -13.18 21.45 15.18
CA ASP A 100 -14.29 20.59 14.76
C ASP A 100 -13.95 19.10 14.99
N PRO A 101 -14.72 18.37 15.81
CA PRO A 101 -14.54 16.92 16.00
C PRO A 101 -14.63 16.11 14.70
N VAL A 102 -15.46 16.53 13.74
CA VAL A 102 -15.63 15.86 12.45
C VAL A 102 -14.33 15.96 11.65
N VAL A 103 -13.71 17.14 11.62
CA VAL A 103 -12.41 17.36 10.96
C VAL A 103 -11.31 16.56 11.64
N ARG A 104 -11.23 16.55 12.99
CA ARG A 104 -10.23 15.73 13.71
C ARG A 104 -10.34 14.25 13.36
N LYS A 105 -11.56 13.73 13.31
CA LYS A 105 -11.83 12.33 12.98
C LYS A 105 -11.42 12.02 11.54
N GLU A 106 -11.91 12.80 10.58
CA GLU A 106 -11.58 12.61 9.16
C GLU A 106 -10.06 12.68 8.96
N ALA A 107 -9.38 13.67 9.55
CA ALA A 107 -7.94 13.78 9.47
C ALA A 107 -7.21 12.58 10.08
N ALA A 108 -7.67 12.05 11.23
CA ALA A 108 -7.08 10.84 11.82
C ALA A 108 -7.21 9.61 10.91
N TYR A 109 -8.34 9.46 10.22
CA TYR A 109 -8.52 8.43 9.20
C TYR A 109 -7.56 8.64 8.02
N GLN A 110 -7.43 9.89 7.55
CA GLN A 110 -6.56 10.24 6.42
C GLN A 110 -5.07 10.05 6.73
N VAL A 111 -4.61 10.21 7.98
CA VAL A 111 -3.23 9.84 8.37
C VAL A 111 -2.98 8.37 8.04
N ALA A 112 -3.85 7.47 8.50
CA ALA A 112 -3.71 6.04 8.28
C ALA A 112 -3.79 5.67 6.79
N HIS A 113 -4.73 6.29 6.06
CA HIS A 113 -4.88 6.08 4.62
C HIS A 113 -3.66 6.58 3.85
N THR A 114 -3.07 7.72 4.23
CA THR A 114 -1.85 8.23 3.58
C THR A 114 -0.67 7.30 3.79
N HIS A 115 -0.49 6.75 5.00
CA HIS A 115 0.55 5.73 5.22
C HIS A 115 0.36 4.49 4.34
N LEU A 116 -0.88 4.07 4.11
CA LEU A 116 -1.18 2.96 3.20
C LEU A 116 -0.77 3.28 1.75
N LEU A 117 -1.14 4.47 1.26
CA LEU A 117 -0.78 4.94 -0.09
C LEU A 117 0.74 5.10 -0.26
N ALA A 118 1.44 5.54 0.78
CA ALA A 118 2.89 5.70 0.80
C ALA A 118 3.66 4.37 0.89
N GLY A 119 2.98 3.24 1.11
CA GLY A 119 3.63 1.93 1.31
C GLY A 119 4.18 1.70 2.72
N HIS A 120 3.90 2.62 3.65
CA HIS A 120 4.25 2.52 5.08
C HIS A 120 3.25 1.60 5.80
N TYR A 121 3.21 0.33 5.43
CA TYR A 121 2.15 -0.59 5.84
C TYR A 121 2.12 -0.87 7.35
N GLY A 122 3.25 -0.79 8.04
CA GLY A 122 3.29 -0.97 9.50
C GLY A 122 2.60 0.18 10.23
N GLU A 123 2.94 1.40 9.82
CA GLU A 123 2.40 2.66 10.30
C GLU A 123 0.92 2.78 9.95
N ALA A 124 0.52 2.39 8.74
CA ALA A 124 -0.89 2.35 8.32
C ALA A 124 -1.73 1.47 9.25
N ILE A 125 -1.26 0.24 9.54
CA ILE A 125 -1.94 -0.68 10.46
C ILE A 125 -2.05 -0.07 11.87
N ALA A 126 -0.98 0.55 12.36
CA ALA A 126 -0.99 1.18 13.69
C ALA A 126 -1.96 2.37 13.75
N ALA A 127 -1.95 3.23 12.74
CA ALA A 127 -2.82 4.40 12.65
C ALA A 127 -4.30 4.01 12.47
N PHE A 128 -4.62 3.01 11.65
CA PHE A 128 -5.99 2.48 11.54
C PHE A 128 -6.46 1.82 12.84
N SER A 129 -5.56 1.16 13.59
CA SER A 129 -5.90 0.65 14.93
C SER A 129 -6.24 1.79 15.88
N ALA A 130 -5.38 2.81 15.97
CA ALA A 130 -5.61 3.97 16.82
C ALA A 130 -6.90 4.72 16.44
N PHE A 131 -7.21 4.84 15.15
CA PHE A 131 -8.48 5.40 14.68
C PHE A 131 -9.67 4.60 15.20
N ARG A 132 -9.65 3.27 15.07
CA ARG A 132 -10.74 2.39 15.53
C ARG A 132 -10.90 2.38 17.04
N ASP A 133 -9.80 2.45 17.79
CA ASP A 133 -9.84 2.50 19.25
C ASP A 133 -10.46 3.82 19.73
N ARG A 134 -10.22 4.92 18.99
CA ARG A 134 -10.76 6.25 19.28
C ARG A 134 -12.19 6.45 18.78
N TYR A 135 -12.57 5.83 17.67
CA TYR A 135 -13.85 5.99 16.99
C TYR A 135 -14.51 4.63 16.68
N PRO A 136 -14.81 3.79 17.70
CA PRO A 136 -15.25 2.40 17.49
C PRO A 136 -16.62 2.28 16.81
N GLU A 137 -17.52 3.23 17.09
CA GLU A 137 -18.89 3.25 16.53
C GLU A 137 -19.00 3.98 15.19
N ASP A 138 -17.88 4.51 14.66
CA ASP A 138 -17.91 5.27 13.42
C ASP A 138 -18.03 4.36 12.20
N PRO A 139 -18.83 4.69 11.17
CA PRO A 139 -18.89 3.92 9.93
C PRO A 139 -17.52 3.72 9.26
N LEU A 140 -16.60 4.67 9.42
CA LEU A 140 -15.23 4.55 8.90
C LEU A 140 -14.40 3.48 9.64
N ALA A 141 -14.83 2.99 10.80
CA ALA A 141 -14.11 1.92 11.51
C ALA A 141 -14.12 0.60 10.71
N ALA A 142 -15.22 0.30 10.00
CA ALA A 142 -15.31 -0.85 9.11
C ALA A 142 -14.45 -0.66 7.85
N GLN A 143 -14.42 0.56 7.29
CA GLN A 143 -13.51 0.90 6.20
C GLN A 143 -12.05 0.78 6.65
N ALA A 144 -11.69 1.25 7.84
CA ALA A 144 -10.34 1.12 8.40
C ALA A 144 -9.90 -0.34 8.53
N LEU A 145 -10.80 -1.26 8.91
CA LEU A 145 -10.52 -2.71 8.90
C LEU A 145 -10.27 -3.25 7.49
N TYR A 146 -11.06 -2.81 6.52
CA TYR A 146 -10.88 -3.18 5.13
C TYR A 146 -9.51 -2.71 4.58
N GLU A 147 -9.14 -1.45 4.81
CA GLU A 147 -7.84 -0.90 4.43
C GLU A 147 -6.66 -1.56 5.17
N THR A 148 -6.85 -1.89 6.46
CA THR A 148 -5.87 -2.67 7.23
C THR A 148 -5.63 -4.04 6.60
N SER A 149 -6.66 -4.63 6.00
CA SER A 149 -6.54 -5.91 5.30
C SER A 149 -5.69 -5.78 4.05
N TRP A 150 -5.80 -4.68 3.30
CA TRP A 150 -4.89 -4.38 2.19
C TRP A 150 -3.45 -4.19 2.64
N ALA A 151 -3.22 -3.45 3.73
CA ALA A 151 -1.87 -3.33 4.32
C ALA A 151 -1.27 -4.70 4.68
N CYS A 152 -2.08 -5.62 5.23
CA CYS A 152 -1.66 -6.99 5.52
C CYS A 152 -1.35 -7.79 4.25
N ILE A 153 -2.12 -7.61 3.17
CA ILE A 153 -1.89 -8.27 1.88
C ILE A 153 -0.56 -7.84 1.27
N TYR A 154 -0.26 -6.54 1.26
CA TYR A 154 1.03 -6.04 0.76
C TYR A 154 2.22 -6.58 1.57
N ARG A 155 1.99 -6.88 2.85
CA ARG A 155 2.97 -7.57 3.73
C ARG A 155 2.98 -9.09 3.59
N LYS A 156 2.21 -9.68 2.66
CA LYS A 156 2.03 -11.14 2.46
C LYS A 156 1.41 -11.87 3.66
N GLU A 157 0.74 -11.15 4.55
CA GLU A 157 0.08 -11.68 5.74
C GLU A 157 -1.37 -12.11 5.43
N PHE A 158 -1.57 -12.94 4.39
CA PHE A 158 -2.89 -13.29 3.84
C PHE A 158 -3.87 -13.88 4.88
N ARG A 159 -3.38 -14.75 5.78
CA ARG A 159 -4.20 -15.32 6.86
C ARG A 159 -4.69 -14.26 7.84
N ARG A 160 -3.88 -13.24 8.11
CA ARG A 160 -4.26 -12.12 8.98
C ARG A 160 -5.29 -11.25 8.28
N ALA A 161 -5.04 -10.89 7.02
CA ALA A 161 -5.99 -10.14 6.20
C ALA A 161 -7.37 -10.83 6.17
N ALA A 162 -7.42 -12.15 5.93
CA ALA A 162 -8.67 -12.90 5.87
C ALA A 162 -9.46 -12.85 7.18
N ARG A 163 -8.77 -12.99 8.33
CA ARG A 163 -9.40 -12.89 9.65
C ARG A 163 -9.96 -11.49 9.90
N ILE A 164 -9.24 -10.44 9.48
CA ILE A 164 -9.70 -9.06 9.63
C ILE A 164 -10.97 -8.84 8.81
N VAL A 165 -10.96 -9.16 7.51
CA VAL A 165 -12.13 -8.99 6.64
C VAL A 165 -13.32 -9.82 7.13
N GLN A 166 -13.09 -11.05 7.57
CA GLN A 166 -14.13 -11.92 8.13
C GLN A 166 -14.75 -11.34 9.41
N GLY A 167 -13.98 -10.61 10.21
CA GLY A 167 -14.45 -9.98 11.45
C GLY A 167 -15.25 -8.69 11.24
N ILE A 168 -15.31 -8.15 10.01
CA ILE A 168 -16.12 -6.96 9.70
C ILE A 168 -17.60 -7.36 9.71
N PRO A 169 -18.47 -6.74 10.54
CA PRO A 169 -19.90 -7.04 10.58
C PRO A 169 -20.57 -6.84 9.22
N ASP A 170 -21.49 -7.74 8.84
CA ASP A 170 -22.16 -7.69 7.52
C ASP A 170 -22.84 -6.34 7.26
N ALA A 171 -23.48 -5.75 8.28
CA ALA A 171 -24.23 -4.49 8.17
C ALA A 171 -23.35 -3.25 7.90
N SER A 172 -22.06 -3.29 8.25
CA SER A 172 -21.11 -2.18 8.05
C SER A 172 -20.01 -2.52 7.05
N ARG A 173 -20.10 -3.70 6.41
CA ARG A 173 -19.05 -4.19 5.52
C ARG A 173 -18.99 -3.36 4.24
N PRO A 174 -17.80 -2.84 3.85
CA PRO A 174 -17.64 -2.21 2.55
C PRO A 174 -17.95 -3.19 1.41
N GLU A 175 -18.68 -2.74 0.39
CA GLU A 175 -19.09 -3.56 -0.79
C GLU A 175 -17.97 -4.45 -1.36
N PRO A 176 -16.73 -3.97 -1.55
CA PRO A 176 -15.65 -4.80 -2.12
C PRO A 176 -15.11 -5.88 -1.18
N ALA A 177 -15.39 -5.80 0.12
CA ALA A 177 -14.79 -6.66 1.14
C ALA A 177 -15.24 -8.13 1.02
N GLY A 178 -16.47 -8.40 0.54
CA GLY A 178 -16.94 -9.76 0.29
C GLY A 178 -16.07 -10.49 -0.76
N ARG A 179 -15.87 -9.84 -1.92
CA ARG A 179 -15.00 -10.37 -2.99
C ARG A 179 -13.56 -10.55 -2.52
N LEU A 180 -13.06 -9.62 -1.70
CA LEU A 180 -11.72 -9.75 -1.11
C LEU A 180 -11.62 -10.97 -0.19
N LEU A 181 -12.62 -11.22 0.65
CA LEU A 181 -12.64 -12.38 1.54
C LEU A 181 -12.66 -13.70 0.76
N GLU A 182 -13.45 -13.77 -0.32
CA GLU A 182 -13.47 -14.93 -1.21
C GLU A 182 -12.10 -15.17 -1.85
N ALA A 183 -11.47 -14.13 -2.39
CA ALA A 183 -10.12 -14.22 -2.94
C ALA A 183 -9.09 -14.71 -1.91
N LEU A 184 -9.14 -14.17 -0.68
CA LEU A 184 -8.26 -14.55 0.42
C LEU A 184 -8.50 -15.99 0.92
N ARG A 185 -9.74 -16.48 0.86
CA ARG A 185 -10.07 -17.89 1.16
C ARG A 185 -9.58 -18.81 0.05
N GLY A 186 -9.76 -18.41 -1.21
CA GLY A 186 -9.19 -19.10 -2.37
C GLY A 186 -7.68 -19.26 -2.24
N ALA A 187 -6.97 -18.18 -1.93
CA ALA A 187 -5.52 -18.20 -1.71
C ALA A 187 -5.09 -19.15 -0.57
N GLN A 188 -5.90 -19.28 0.50
CA GLN A 188 -5.61 -20.22 1.60
C GLN A 188 -5.91 -21.68 1.25
N SER A 189 -6.81 -21.93 0.30
CA SER A 189 -7.17 -23.27 -0.15
C SER A 189 -6.14 -23.89 -1.10
N ILE A 190 -5.16 -23.11 -1.54
CA ILE A 190 -4.09 -23.55 -2.43
C ILE A 190 -3.29 -24.67 -1.74
N PRO A 191 -3.27 -25.90 -2.31
CA PRO A 191 -2.59 -27.03 -1.70
C PRO A 191 -1.11 -26.72 -1.49
N ARG A 192 -0.55 -27.10 -0.34
CA ARG A 192 0.90 -27.05 -0.08
C ARG A 192 1.47 -28.44 0.10
N LYS A 193 2.70 -28.63 -0.36
CA LYS A 193 3.49 -29.84 -0.16
C LYS A 193 4.58 -29.55 0.87
N SER A 194 4.80 -30.49 1.80
CA SER A 194 5.81 -30.38 2.84
C SER A 194 7.19 -30.80 2.30
N PRO A 195 8.20 -29.90 2.28
CA PRO A 195 9.53 -30.25 1.81
C PRO A 195 10.24 -31.33 2.68
N PRO A 196 10.20 -31.27 4.03
CA PRO A 196 10.75 -32.34 4.85
C PRO A 196 10.09 -33.69 4.60
N LEU A 197 8.76 -33.72 4.44
CA LEU A 197 8.03 -34.96 4.14
C LEU A 197 8.44 -35.51 2.77
N ALA A 198 8.58 -34.65 1.75
CA ALA A 198 9.05 -35.08 0.43
C ALA A 198 10.45 -35.71 0.52
N GLY A 199 11.37 -35.09 1.27
CA GLY A 199 12.69 -35.64 1.52
C GLY A 199 12.65 -36.99 2.26
N PHE A 200 11.88 -37.07 3.36
CA PHE A 200 11.71 -38.28 4.14
C PHE A 200 11.16 -39.44 3.32
N LEU A 201 10.13 -39.19 2.49
CA LEU A 201 9.57 -40.20 1.60
C LEU A 201 10.63 -40.72 0.62
N SER A 202 11.39 -39.83 -0.03
CA SER A 202 12.47 -40.25 -0.94
C SER A 202 13.65 -40.92 -0.23
N ALA A 203 13.85 -40.67 1.06
CA ALA A 203 14.87 -41.34 1.88
C ALA A 203 14.47 -42.78 2.27
N LEU A 204 13.17 -43.07 2.34
CA LEU A 204 12.66 -44.44 2.53
C LEU A 204 12.62 -45.23 1.21
N LEU A 205 12.18 -44.58 0.14
CA LEU A 205 12.03 -45.21 -1.17
C LEU A 205 12.43 -44.21 -2.28
N PRO A 206 13.44 -44.52 -3.11
CA PRO A 206 13.86 -43.62 -4.17
C PRO A 206 12.68 -43.20 -5.06
N GLY A 207 12.51 -41.88 -5.25
CA GLY A 207 11.42 -41.34 -6.08
C GLY A 207 10.09 -41.06 -5.36
N ALA A 208 9.87 -41.55 -4.14
CA ALA A 208 8.58 -41.39 -3.44
C ALA A 208 8.21 -39.93 -3.14
N GLY A 209 9.18 -39.08 -2.79
CA GLY A 209 8.97 -37.65 -2.63
C GLY A 209 8.63 -36.92 -3.94
N GLN A 210 9.15 -37.39 -5.07
CA GLN A 210 8.79 -36.90 -6.40
C GLN A 210 7.36 -37.28 -6.75
N PHE A 211 6.91 -38.51 -6.44
CA PHE A 211 5.50 -38.89 -6.59
C PHE A 211 4.58 -38.05 -5.71
N TYR A 212 4.96 -37.82 -4.44
CA TYR A 212 4.22 -36.95 -3.53
C TYR A 212 4.02 -35.51 -4.06
N THR A 213 5.03 -34.98 -4.77
CA THR A 213 5.00 -33.65 -5.39
C THR A 213 4.41 -33.65 -6.80
N GLY A 214 3.86 -34.78 -7.29
CA GLY A 214 3.23 -34.90 -8.60
C GLY A 214 4.23 -34.99 -9.78
N ARG A 215 5.52 -35.14 -9.50
CA ARG A 215 6.60 -35.25 -10.50
C ARG A 215 6.82 -36.70 -10.92
N TYR A 216 5.78 -37.34 -11.46
CA TYR A 216 5.76 -38.80 -11.74
C TYR A 216 6.93 -39.30 -12.57
N ALA A 217 7.29 -38.61 -13.66
CA ALA A 217 8.43 -39.00 -14.49
C ALA A 217 9.75 -39.01 -13.70
N ASN A 218 9.98 -37.98 -12.85
CA ASN A 218 11.16 -37.91 -12.01
C ASN A 218 11.15 -39.00 -10.92
N GLY A 219 9.98 -39.34 -10.37
CA GLY A 219 9.82 -40.44 -9.42
C GLY A 219 10.14 -41.80 -10.04
N ALA A 220 9.63 -42.07 -11.24
CA ALA A 220 9.89 -43.31 -11.97
C ALA A 220 11.38 -43.45 -12.34
N SER A 221 11.99 -42.40 -12.89
CA SER A 221 13.43 -42.40 -13.21
C SER A 221 14.28 -42.61 -11.95
N ALA A 222 13.91 -41.97 -10.84
CA ALA A 222 14.61 -42.15 -9.57
C ALA A 222 14.58 -43.59 -9.08
N LEU A 223 13.40 -44.22 -9.08
CA LEU A 223 13.24 -45.61 -8.68
C LEU A 223 14.06 -46.54 -9.57
N PHE A 224 13.97 -46.37 -10.89
CA PHE A 224 14.69 -47.19 -11.86
C PHE A 224 16.22 -47.06 -11.74
N VAL A 225 16.75 -45.83 -11.75
CA VAL A 225 18.20 -45.60 -11.71
C VAL A 225 18.79 -46.04 -10.36
N ASN A 226 18.11 -45.78 -9.23
CA ASN A 226 18.59 -46.29 -7.95
C ASN A 226 18.50 -47.83 -7.88
N GLY A 227 17.47 -48.44 -8.47
CA GLY A 227 17.38 -49.89 -8.59
C GLY A 227 18.55 -50.49 -9.37
N LEU A 228 18.94 -49.88 -10.49
CA LEU A 228 20.12 -50.29 -11.26
C LEU A 228 21.41 -50.17 -10.45
N PHE A 229 21.57 -49.05 -9.73
CA PHE A 229 22.74 -48.85 -8.87
C PHE A 229 22.80 -49.87 -7.74
N PHE A 230 21.69 -50.16 -7.05
CA PHE A 230 21.66 -51.17 -6.00
C PHE A 230 21.97 -52.57 -6.55
N ALA A 231 21.39 -52.94 -7.69
CA ALA A 231 21.67 -54.23 -8.33
C ALA A 231 23.15 -54.34 -8.73
N GLY A 232 23.70 -53.31 -9.38
CA GLY A 232 25.12 -53.30 -9.79
C GLY A 232 26.09 -53.31 -8.60
N THR A 233 25.78 -52.59 -7.51
CA THR A 233 26.57 -52.64 -6.28
C THR A 233 26.52 -54.03 -5.65
N TYR A 234 25.33 -54.64 -5.55
CA TYR A 234 25.15 -55.99 -5.01
C TYR A 234 25.95 -57.02 -5.82
N GLU A 235 25.78 -57.02 -7.14
CA GLU A 235 26.45 -57.94 -8.07
C GLU A 235 27.97 -57.88 -7.96
N ALA A 236 28.54 -56.67 -7.82
CA ALA A 236 29.97 -56.48 -7.69
C ALA A 236 30.53 -57.11 -6.41
N PHE A 237 29.79 -57.03 -5.30
CA PHE A 237 30.21 -57.67 -4.05
C PHE A 237 30.03 -59.19 -4.09
N ASP A 238 28.93 -59.67 -4.66
CA ASP A 238 28.64 -61.11 -4.80
C ASP A 238 29.72 -61.84 -5.62
N HIS A 239 30.22 -61.19 -6.68
CA HIS A 239 31.30 -61.71 -7.53
C HIS A 239 32.72 -61.45 -7.00
N GLY A 240 32.88 -60.95 -5.77
CA GLY A 240 34.20 -60.74 -5.17
C GLY A 240 35.01 -59.60 -5.79
N LEU A 241 34.35 -58.55 -6.30
CA LEU A 241 34.97 -57.34 -6.87
C LEU A 241 34.87 -56.14 -5.91
N PRO A 242 35.55 -56.14 -4.75
CA PRO A 242 35.32 -55.16 -3.68
C PRO A 242 35.68 -53.73 -4.10
N THR A 243 36.69 -53.53 -4.94
CA THR A 243 37.08 -52.20 -5.44
C THR A 243 35.96 -51.59 -6.29
N LEU A 244 35.38 -52.37 -7.19
CA LEU A 244 34.26 -51.92 -8.02
C LEU A 244 33.01 -51.67 -7.18
N GLY A 245 32.69 -52.59 -6.25
CA GLY A 245 31.58 -52.44 -5.31
C GLY A 245 31.72 -51.19 -4.45
N GLY A 246 32.92 -50.86 -3.98
CA GLY A 246 33.22 -49.64 -3.24
C GLY A 246 33.01 -48.36 -4.06
N VAL A 247 33.51 -48.32 -5.29
CA VAL A 247 33.28 -47.19 -6.21
C VAL A 247 31.79 -47.02 -6.49
N LEU A 248 31.08 -48.10 -6.83
CA LEU A 248 29.64 -48.05 -7.07
C LEU A 248 28.87 -47.59 -5.84
N THR A 249 29.23 -48.06 -4.65
CA THR A 249 28.61 -47.63 -3.39
C THR A 249 28.71 -46.11 -3.20
N LEU A 250 29.89 -45.52 -3.45
CA LEU A 250 30.09 -44.08 -3.38
C LEU A 250 29.16 -43.33 -4.35
N PHE A 251 29.09 -43.77 -5.60
CA PHE A 251 28.20 -43.18 -6.61
C PHE A 251 26.73 -43.34 -6.24
N THR A 252 26.32 -44.52 -5.77
CA THR A 252 24.95 -44.82 -5.31
C THR A 252 24.56 -43.87 -4.17
N LEU A 253 25.41 -43.69 -3.16
CA LEU A 253 25.14 -42.78 -2.04
C LEU A 253 25.02 -41.32 -2.49
N GLY A 254 25.90 -40.87 -3.38
CA GLY A 254 25.86 -39.51 -3.93
C GLY A 254 24.59 -39.26 -4.74
N TRP A 255 24.26 -40.18 -5.64
CA TRP A 255 23.05 -40.10 -6.46
C TRP A 255 21.77 -40.17 -5.61
N TYR A 256 21.72 -41.09 -4.64
CA TYR A 256 20.58 -41.25 -3.74
C TYR A 256 20.34 -39.99 -2.90
N THR A 257 21.41 -39.41 -2.37
CA THR A 257 21.36 -38.13 -1.64
C THR A 257 20.84 -37.00 -2.53
N GLY A 258 21.34 -36.90 -3.78
CA GLY A 258 20.84 -35.96 -4.78
C GLY A 258 19.35 -36.15 -5.09
N ASN A 259 18.86 -37.40 -5.10
CA ASN A 259 17.45 -37.70 -5.28
C ASN A 259 16.57 -37.13 -4.15
N ILE A 260 17.01 -37.26 -2.90
CA ILE A 260 16.32 -36.71 -1.73
C ILE A 260 16.23 -35.19 -1.83
N PHE A 261 17.35 -34.50 -2.12
CA PHE A 261 17.34 -33.05 -2.30
C PHE A 261 16.44 -32.60 -3.47
N SER A 262 16.43 -33.36 -4.57
CA SER A 262 15.53 -33.09 -5.71
C SER A 262 14.04 -33.18 -5.33
N ALA A 263 13.68 -34.08 -4.39
CA ALA A 263 12.31 -34.17 -3.88
C ALA A 263 11.93 -32.95 -3.02
N VAL A 264 12.82 -32.54 -2.12
CA VAL A 264 12.66 -31.34 -1.27
C VAL A 264 12.46 -30.10 -2.15
N ASN A 265 13.33 -29.90 -3.16
CA ASN A 265 13.22 -28.80 -4.10
C ASN A 265 11.93 -28.88 -4.94
N GLY A 266 11.48 -30.08 -5.28
CA GLY A 266 10.18 -30.31 -5.93
C GLY A 266 9.01 -29.74 -5.12
N ALA A 267 9.02 -29.92 -3.80
CA ALA A 267 7.99 -29.38 -2.92
C ALA A 267 8.04 -27.85 -2.83
N HIS A 268 9.24 -27.26 -2.78
CA HIS A 268 9.41 -25.80 -2.83
C HIS A 268 8.88 -25.22 -4.14
N HIS A 269 9.23 -25.80 -5.29
CA HIS A 269 8.73 -25.35 -6.59
C HIS A 269 7.22 -25.52 -6.74
N PHE A 270 6.65 -26.61 -6.22
CA PHE A 270 5.20 -26.81 -6.20
C PHE A 270 4.52 -25.65 -5.44
N ASN A 271 5.00 -25.35 -4.23
CA ASN A 271 4.45 -24.27 -3.42
C ASN A 271 4.63 -22.90 -4.07
N ALA A 272 5.80 -22.62 -4.65
CA ALA A 272 6.08 -21.33 -5.29
C ALA A 272 5.21 -21.09 -6.54
N ARG A 273 4.99 -22.12 -7.37
CA ARG A 273 4.07 -22.03 -8.53
C ARG A 273 2.62 -21.84 -8.12
N ALA A 274 2.25 -22.34 -6.95
CA ALA A 274 0.91 -22.19 -6.43
C ALA A 274 0.68 -20.78 -5.83
N GLU A 275 1.76 -20.04 -5.55
CA GLU A 275 1.73 -18.67 -4.99
C GLU A 275 2.01 -17.57 -6.05
N ALA A 276 2.37 -17.94 -7.29
CA ALA A 276 2.71 -17.03 -8.39
C ALA A 276 1.51 -16.79 -9.32
#